data_AF-A0A7G8W959-F1
#
_entry.id   AF-A0A7G8W959-F1
#
_cell.length_a   1.000
_cell.length_b   1.000
_cell.length_c   1.000
_cell.angle_alpha   90.00
_cell.angle_beta   90.00
_cell.angle_gamma   90.00
#
_symmetry.space_group_name_H-M   'P 1'
#
loop_
_entity.id
_entity.type
_entity.pdbx_description
1 polymer ?
#
loop_
_entity_poly.entity_id
_entity_poly.type
_entity_poly.pdbx_seq_one_letter_code
_entity_poly.pdbx_strand_id
1 'polypeptide(L)'
;MEESTNNDIFVIMQKVLDKLKNISEDSTKSNKESENIHTRRHLEIGEEFDKIYRLVKLAHRLILDSENKIISTIEKNKTTPNVNNYTEYSLFGNKSHFKPWILVAFFFCLTTIWCSIKYLPSYFTERSLLSKEREEYQLFYNYVYLKQFKKDEPNVANDILKKIKQKDTLFIKEYHTLLNTHQREIKKQELEEELKSLENDDS
;
A
#
# COMPACT_ATOMS: atom_id res chain seq x y z
N MET A 1 -88.27 -101.17 21.46
CA MET A 1 -87.34 -100.64 20.44
C MET A 1 -87.54 -99.14 20.20
N GLU A 2 -88.69 -98.55 20.54
CA GLU A 2 -88.92 -97.09 20.46
C GLU A 2 -88.24 -96.27 21.58
N GLU A 3 -88.11 -96.84 22.78
CA GLU A 3 -87.60 -96.12 23.96
C GLU A 3 -86.09 -95.81 23.89
N SER A 4 -85.27 -96.72 23.32
CA SER A 4 -83.84 -96.49 23.12
C SER A 4 -83.57 -95.42 22.06
N THR A 5 -84.34 -95.43 20.96
CA THR A 5 -84.19 -94.49 19.85
C THR A 5 -84.56 -93.06 20.28
N ASN A 6 -85.61 -92.89 21.09
CA ASN A 6 -85.97 -91.58 21.65
C ASN A 6 -84.91 -91.05 22.62
N ASN A 7 -84.31 -91.92 23.45
CA ASN A 7 -83.23 -91.51 24.35
C ASN A 7 -81.98 -91.07 23.57
N ASP A 8 -81.62 -91.80 22.50
CA ASP A 8 -80.49 -91.44 21.65
C ASP A 8 -80.71 -90.09 20.94
N ILE A 9 -81.93 -89.83 20.45
CA ILE A 9 -82.32 -88.53 19.87
C ILE A 9 -82.19 -87.42 20.90
N PHE A 10 -82.64 -87.64 22.14
CA PHE A 10 -82.55 -86.66 23.22
C PHE A 10 -81.09 -86.34 23.58
N VAL A 11 -80.23 -87.36 23.68
CA VAL A 11 -78.79 -87.18 23.94
C VAL A 11 -78.12 -86.40 22.80
N ILE A 12 -78.49 -86.65 21.54
CA ILE A 12 -77.97 -85.90 20.40
C ILE A 12 -78.45 -84.44 20.46
N MET A 13 -79.73 -84.19 20.74
CA MET A 13 -80.27 -82.84 20.89
C MET A 13 -79.56 -82.08 22.01
N GLN A 14 -79.33 -82.71 23.16
CA GLN A 14 -78.60 -82.11 24.27
C GLN A 14 -77.17 -81.73 23.86
N LYS A 15 -76.44 -82.65 23.18
CA LYS A 15 -75.08 -82.38 22.68
C LYS A 15 -75.03 -81.26 21.64
N VAL A 16 -76.04 -81.16 20.77
CA VAL A 16 -76.14 -80.07 19.80
C VAL A 16 -76.40 -78.75 20.52
N LEU A 17 -77.30 -78.74 21.51
CA LEU A 17 -77.59 -77.56 22.34
C LEU A 17 -76.36 -77.11 23.12
N ASP A 18 -75.62 -78.03 23.74
CA ASP A 18 -74.39 -77.73 24.48
C ASP A 18 -73.29 -77.21 23.54
N LYS A 19 -73.13 -77.80 22.35
CA LYS A 19 -72.18 -77.28 21.34
C LYS A 19 -72.57 -75.89 20.85
N LEU A 20 -73.85 -75.64 20.59
CA LEU A 20 -74.34 -74.33 20.17
C LEU A 20 -74.16 -73.28 21.27
N LYS A 21 -74.41 -73.66 22.53
CA LYS A 21 -74.15 -72.81 23.69
C LYS A 21 -72.67 -72.47 23.82
N ASN A 22 -71.78 -73.46 23.72
CA ASN A 22 -70.35 -73.24 23.78
C ASN A 22 -69.85 -72.36 22.62
N ILE A 23 -70.34 -72.56 21.39
CA ILE A 23 -70.02 -71.71 20.25
C ILE A 23 -70.49 -70.26 20.48
N SER A 24 -71.66 -70.08 21.07
CA SER A 24 -72.19 -68.75 21.40
C SER A 24 -71.34 -68.05 22.49
N GLU A 25 -70.97 -68.78 23.55
CA GLU A 25 -70.11 -68.26 24.62
C GLU A 25 -68.69 -67.93 24.10
N ASP A 26 -68.10 -68.79 23.28
CA ASP A 26 -66.78 -68.53 22.67
C ASP A 26 -66.82 -67.35 21.68
N SER A 27 -67.88 -67.24 20.88
CA SER A 27 -68.08 -66.12 19.95
C SER A 27 -68.21 -64.78 20.69
N THR A 28 -68.99 -64.74 21.77
CA THR A 28 -69.13 -63.52 22.58
C THR A 28 -67.83 -63.14 23.29
N LYS A 29 -67.05 -64.12 23.76
CA LYS A 29 -65.74 -63.88 24.36
C LYS A 29 -64.73 -63.35 23.33
N SER A 30 -64.68 -63.97 22.15
CA SER A 30 -63.81 -63.53 21.04
C SER A 30 -64.16 -62.13 20.55
N ASN A 31 -65.45 -61.77 20.48
CA ASN A 31 -65.87 -60.42 20.12
C ASN A 31 -65.43 -59.38 21.15
N LYS A 32 -65.60 -59.66 22.44
CA LYS A 32 -65.14 -58.75 23.52
C LYS A 32 -63.62 -58.56 23.49
N GLU A 33 -62.86 -59.63 23.23
CA GLU A 33 -61.40 -59.55 23.12
C GLU A 33 -60.96 -58.73 21.89
N SER A 34 -61.61 -58.94 20.74
CA SER A 34 -61.38 -58.16 19.52
C SER A 34 -61.70 -56.66 19.72
N GLU A 35 -62.82 -56.35 20.37
CA GLU A 35 -63.24 -54.97 20.67
C GLU A 35 -62.26 -54.26 21.63
N ASN A 36 -61.76 -54.98 22.64
CA ASN A 36 -60.74 -54.47 23.55
C ASN A 36 -59.40 -54.22 22.82
N ILE A 37 -58.97 -55.13 21.94
CA ILE A 37 -57.76 -54.94 21.12
C ILE A 37 -57.92 -53.73 20.20
N HIS A 38 -59.09 -53.57 19.57
CA HIS A 38 -59.36 -52.45 18.68
C HIS A 38 -59.35 -51.11 19.42
N THR A 39 -59.99 -51.05 20.59
CA THR A 39 -60.02 -49.87 21.46
C THR A 39 -58.62 -49.49 21.93
N ARG A 40 -57.82 -50.47 22.37
CA ARG A 40 -56.44 -50.25 22.81
C ARG A 40 -55.55 -49.73 21.67
N ARG A 41 -55.63 -50.35 20.48
CA ARG A 41 -54.88 -49.88 19.30
C ARG A 41 -55.28 -48.47 18.88
N HIS A 42 -56.57 -48.13 18.95
CA HIS A 42 -57.03 -46.78 18.66
C HIS A 42 -56.47 -45.74 19.64
N LEU A 43 -56.35 -46.10 20.91
CA LEU A 43 -55.76 -45.24 21.94
C LEU A 43 -54.24 -45.06 21.73
N GLU A 44 -53.52 -46.15 21.46
CA GLU A 44 -52.08 -46.11 21.13
C GLU A 44 -51.80 -45.28 19.86
N ILE A 45 -52.63 -45.43 18.82
CA ILE A 45 -52.55 -44.62 17.60
C ILE A 45 -52.80 -43.14 17.91
N GLY A 46 -53.80 -42.82 18.76
CA GLY A 46 -54.09 -41.45 19.18
C GLY A 46 -52.91 -40.80 19.92
N GLU A 47 -52.24 -41.54 20.80
CA GLU A 47 -51.05 -41.07 21.51
C GLU A 47 -49.87 -40.80 20.56
N GLU A 48 -49.64 -41.67 19.57
CA GLU A 48 -48.60 -41.45 18.56
C GLU A 48 -48.92 -40.25 17.66
N PHE A 49 -50.19 -40.05 17.29
CA PHE A 49 -50.61 -38.85 16.56
C PHE A 49 -50.38 -37.57 17.37
N ASP A 50 -50.63 -37.56 18.68
CA ASP A 50 -50.34 -36.39 19.51
C ASP A 50 -48.83 -36.11 19.60
N LYS A 51 -48.00 -37.15 19.72
CA LYS A 51 -46.54 -37.01 19.68
C LYS A 51 -46.07 -36.42 18.34
N ILE A 52 -46.57 -36.95 17.23
CA ILE A 52 -46.24 -36.45 15.88
C ILE A 52 -46.70 -34.99 15.74
N TYR A 53 -47.91 -34.67 16.18
CA TYR A 53 -48.43 -33.31 16.13
C TYR A 53 -47.55 -32.32 16.93
N ARG A 54 -47.12 -32.69 18.14
CA ARG A 54 -46.20 -31.88 18.95
C ARG A 54 -44.85 -31.69 18.25
N LEU A 55 -44.30 -32.73 17.64
CA LEU A 55 -43.03 -32.65 16.91
C LEU A 55 -43.13 -31.74 15.69
N VAL A 56 -44.19 -31.88 14.88
CA VAL A 56 -44.44 -31.03 13.71
C VAL A 56 -44.60 -29.57 14.13
N LYS A 57 -45.35 -29.31 15.22
CA LYS A 57 -45.51 -27.96 15.78
C LYS A 57 -44.18 -27.36 16.24
N LEU A 58 -43.31 -28.15 16.85
CA LEU A 58 -41.99 -27.71 17.32
C LEU A 58 -41.06 -27.43 16.13
N ALA A 59 -41.03 -28.32 15.13
CA ALA A 59 -40.27 -28.13 13.89
C ALA A 59 -40.72 -26.86 13.16
N HIS A 60 -42.03 -26.62 13.05
CA HIS A 60 -42.55 -25.41 12.41
C HIS A 60 -42.13 -24.13 13.15
N ARG A 61 -42.14 -24.14 14.50
CA ARG A 61 -41.65 -23.00 15.30
C ARG A 61 -40.16 -22.76 15.09
N LEU A 62 -39.34 -23.81 15.03
CA LEU A 62 -37.90 -23.68 14.80
C LEU A 62 -37.60 -23.13 13.40
N ILE A 63 -38.36 -23.57 12.39
CA ILE A 63 -38.25 -23.04 11.02
C ILE A 63 -38.57 -21.54 11.03
N LEU A 64 -39.72 -21.14 11.59
CA LEU A 64 -40.09 -19.73 11.69
C LEU A 64 -39.06 -18.87 12.44
N ASP A 65 -38.52 -19.37 13.55
CA ASP A 65 -37.48 -18.67 14.31
C ASP A 65 -36.20 -18.52 13.49
N SER A 66 -35.81 -19.57 12.76
CA SER A 66 -34.65 -19.55 11.88
C SER A 66 -34.82 -18.56 10.73
N GLU A 67 -36.00 -18.50 10.11
CA GLU A 67 -36.32 -17.55 9.05
C GLU A 67 -36.26 -16.11 9.57
N ASN A 68 -36.87 -15.84 10.72
CA ASN A 68 -36.84 -14.52 11.36
C ASN A 68 -35.40 -14.11 11.72
N LYS A 69 -34.57 -15.06 12.18
CA LYS A 69 -33.15 -14.80 12.47
C LYS A 69 -32.35 -14.50 11.20
N ILE A 70 -32.63 -15.19 10.10
CA ILE A 70 -32.01 -14.92 8.80
C ILE A 70 -32.43 -13.54 8.30
N ILE A 71 -33.73 -13.22 8.32
CA ILE A 71 -34.27 -11.92 7.90
C ILE A 71 -33.65 -10.79 8.73
N SER A 72 -33.64 -10.90 10.06
CA SER A 72 -33.04 -9.88 10.94
C SER A 72 -31.52 -9.75 10.75
N THR A 73 -30.81 -10.84 10.45
CA THR A 73 -29.38 -10.77 10.12
C THR A 73 -29.14 -10.07 8.79
N ILE A 74 -29.96 -10.34 7.78
CA ILE A 74 -29.89 -9.68 6.47
C ILE A 74 -30.26 -8.20 6.60
N GLU A 75 -31.29 -7.87 7.38
CA GLU A 75 -31.72 -6.48 7.61
C GLU A 75 -30.68 -5.69 8.42
N LYS A 76 -30.07 -6.30 9.44
CA LYS A 76 -28.93 -5.70 10.16
C LYS A 76 -27.72 -5.46 9.26
N ASN A 77 -27.55 -6.28 8.23
CA ASN A 77 -26.46 -6.19 7.26
C ASN A 77 -26.88 -5.53 5.93
N LYS A 78 -28.11 -5.02 5.79
CA LYS A 78 -28.61 -4.35 4.56
C LYS A 78 -27.84 -3.07 4.30
N THR A 79 -27.49 -2.36 5.36
CA THR A 79 -26.44 -1.36 5.28
C THR A 79 -25.13 -2.12 5.19
N THR A 80 -24.56 -2.21 4.00
CA THR A 80 -23.11 -2.40 3.90
C THR A 80 -22.49 -1.40 4.88
N PRO A 81 -21.61 -1.81 5.79
CA PRO A 81 -20.83 -0.82 6.51
C PRO A 81 -20.21 0.05 5.43
N ASN A 82 -20.56 1.33 5.40
CA ASN A 82 -19.82 2.32 4.65
C ASN A 82 -18.48 2.49 5.35
N VAL A 83 -17.70 1.43 5.40
CA VAL A 83 -16.27 1.50 5.61
C VAL A 83 -15.76 2.09 4.32
N ASN A 84 -15.75 3.42 4.28
CA ASN A 84 -14.86 4.17 3.42
C ASN A 84 -13.48 3.54 3.65
N ASN A 85 -13.06 2.65 2.75
CA ASN A 85 -11.69 2.10 2.71
C ASN A 85 -10.70 3.15 2.20
N TYR A 86 -11.11 4.40 2.09
CA TYR A 86 -10.21 5.53 1.98
C TYR A 86 -9.59 5.74 3.36
N THR A 87 -8.33 5.37 3.49
CA THR A 87 -7.48 5.90 4.55
C THR A 87 -7.48 7.43 4.43
N GLU A 88 -8.28 8.10 5.25
CA GLU A 88 -8.25 9.55 5.37
C GLU A 88 -6.91 9.94 6.02
N TYR A 89 -5.92 10.26 5.19
CA TYR A 89 -4.67 10.83 5.65
C TYR A 89 -4.93 12.27 6.06
N SER A 90 -5.18 12.47 7.35
CA SER A 90 -5.13 13.80 7.93
C SER A 90 -3.69 14.32 7.81
N LEU A 91 -3.45 15.29 6.93
CA LEU A 91 -2.13 15.91 6.74
C LEU A 91 -1.72 16.78 7.94
N PHE A 92 -2.68 17.21 8.76
CA PHE A 92 -2.47 18.10 9.88
C PHE A 92 -3.23 17.61 11.11
N GLY A 93 -2.50 17.31 12.19
CA GLY A 93 -3.07 16.89 13.47
C GLY A 93 -2.13 15.97 14.25
N ASN A 94 -2.37 15.78 15.54
CA ASN A 94 -1.51 14.97 16.42
C ASN A 94 -1.46 13.48 16.03
N LYS A 95 -2.44 13.01 15.24
CA LYS A 95 -2.50 11.65 14.67
C LYS A 95 -1.97 11.56 13.24
N SER A 96 -1.49 12.66 12.66
CA SER A 96 -0.94 12.67 11.31
C SER A 96 0.40 11.92 11.28
N HIS A 97 0.61 11.11 10.24
CA HIS A 97 1.92 10.55 9.93
C HIS A 97 2.94 11.63 9.53
N PHE A 98 2.45 12.81 9.11
CA PHE A 98 3.28 13.95 8.77
C PHE A 98 3.55 14.79 10.02
N LYS A 99 4.69 14.52 10.68
CA LYS A 99 5.13 15.31 11.83
C LYS A 99 5.65 16.68 11.36
N PRO A 100 5.28 17.79 12.02
CA PRO A 100 5.73 19.13 11.63
C PRO A 100 7.26 19.30 11.69
N TRP A 101 7.97 18.49 12.47
CA TRP A 101 9.44 18.45 12.48
C TRP A 101 10.04 18.07 11.11
N ILE A 102 9.34 17.28 10.30
CA ILE A 102 9.79 16.86 8.96
C ILE A 102 9.84 18.07 8.02
N LEU A 103 8.87 18.99 8.10
CA LEU A 103 8.90 20.26 7.36
C LEU A 103 10.11 21.10 7.78
N VAL A 104 10.38 21.19 9.08
CA VAL A 104 11.54 21.93 9.59
C VAL A 104 12.85 21.32 9.06
N ALA A 105 12.98 20.00 9.09
CA ALA A 105 14.14 19.31 8.52
C ALA A 105 14.27 19.55 7.01
N PHE A 106 13.15 19.59 6.27
CA PHE A 106 13.15 19.87 4.84
C PHE A 106 13.63 21.29 4.54
N PHE A 107 13.12 22.30 5.26
CA PHE A 107 13.59 23.68 5.13
C PHE A 107 15.06 23.84 5.52
N PHE A 108 15.50 23.11 6.55
CA PHE A 108 16.90 23.08 6.96
C PHE A 108 17.79 22.47 5.87
N CYS A 109 17.41 21.35 5.27
CA CYS A 109 18.12 20.78 4.13
C CYS A 109 18.20 21.75 2.96
N LEU A 110 17.11 22.41 2.59
CA LEU A 110 17.10 23.42 1.54
C LEU A 110 18.04 24.59 1.83
N THR A 111 18.04 25.10 3.06
CA THR A 111 18.95 26.19 3.45
C THR A 111 20.40 25.74 3.48
N THR A 112 20.71 24.54 3.97
CA THR A 112 22.08 24.01 3.95
C THR A 112 22.60 23.79 2.52
N ILE A 113 21.77 23.28 1.60
CA ILE A 113 22.12 23.13 0.18
C ILE A 113 22.35 24.50 -0.46
N TRP A 114 21.45 25.46 -0.22
CA TRP A 114 21.59 26.82 -0.73
C TRP A 114 22.87 27.49 -0.22
N CYS A 115 23.17 27.37 1.07
CA CYS A 115 24.42 27.84 1.64
C CYS A 115 25.62 27.12 1.03
N SER A 116 25.54 25.81 0.81
CA SER A 116 26.63 25.04 0.21
C SER A 116 26.93 25.51 -1.21
N ILE A 117 25.92 25.82 -2.02
CA ILE A 117 26.10 26.35 -3.38
C ILE A 117 26.61 27.79 -3.36
N LYS A 118 26.05 28.66 -2.50
CA LYS A 118 26.45 30.07 -2.42
C LYS A 118 27.85 30.29 -1.86
N TYR A 119 28.23 29.49 -0.87
CA TYR A 119 29.54 29.51 -0.23
C TYR A 119 30.41 28.36 -0.71
N LEU A 120 30.11 27.80 -1.89
CA LEU A 120 30.97 26.80 -2.51
C LEU A 120 32.35 27.46 -2.64
N PRO A 121 33.40 26.86 -2.08
CA PRO A 121 34.67 27.56 -1.98
C PRO A 121 35.22 27.94 -3.36
N SER A 122 35.67 29.19 -3.50
CA SER A 122 36.28 29.73 -4.73
C SER A 122 37.44 28.87 -5.25
N TYR A 123 38.08 28.06 -4.40
CA TYR A 123 39.15 27.16 -4.81
C TYR A 123 38.73 26.16 -5.90
N PHE A 124 37.44 25.77 -5.98
CA PHE A 124 36.96 24.86 -7.02
C PHE A 124 36.94 25.53 -8.40
N THR A 125 36.53 26.80 -8.46
CA THR A 125 36.52 27.59 -9.69
C THR A 125 37.94 28.06 -10.05
N GLU A 126 38.73 28.48 -9.07
CA GLU A 126 40.13 28.87 -9.24
C GLU A 126 40.98 27.75 -9.83
N ARG A 127 40.75 26.49 -9.43
CA ARG A 127 41.49 25.35 -9.98
C ARG A 127 41.26 25.18 -11.48
N SER A 128 40.04 25.40 -11.97
CA SER A 128 39.75 25.36 -13.41
C SER A 128 40.38 26.54 -14.16
N LEU A 129 40.36 27.73 -13.57
CA LEU A 129 40.96 28.93 -14.14
C LEU A 129 42.48 28.78 -14.24
N LEU A 130 43.14 28.36 -13.15
CA LEU A 130 44.58 28.12 -13.12
C LEU A 130 45.02 27.06 -14.14
N SER A 131 44.21 26.00 -14.32
CA SER A 131 44.49 24.95 -15.30
C SER A 131 44.43 25.49 -16.72
N LYS A 132 43.40 26.28 -17.03
CA LYS A 132 43.23 26.90 -18.34
C LYS A 132 44.35 27.89 -18.64
N GLU A 133 44.67 28.75 -17.69
CA GLU A 133 45.74 29.74 -17.81
C GLU A 133 47.10 29.08 -18.04
N ARG A 134 47.36 27.96 -17.34
CA ARG A 134 48.56 27.15 -17.56
C ARG A 134 48.65 26.60 -18.98
N GLU A 135 47.55 26.07 -19.52
CA GLU A 135 47.51 25.55 -20.90
C GLU A 135 47.76 26.65 -21.93
N GLU A 136 47.16 27.82 -21.74
CA GLU A 136 47.33 28.99 -22.61
C GLU A 136 48.78 29.49 -22.59
N TYR A 137 49.39 29.64 -21.41
CA TYR A 137 50.79 30.03 -21.29
C TYR A 137 51.75 28.99 -21.86
N GLN A 138 51.46 27.71 -21.68
CA GLN A 138 52.27 26.63 -22.26
C GLN A 138 52.20 26.67 -23.80
N LEU A 139 51.02 26.91 -24.36
CA LEU A 139 50.84 27.05 -25.81
C LEU A 139 51.62 28.25 -26.34
N PHE A 140 51.51 29.41 -25.69
CA PHE A 140 52.24 30.62 -26.06
C PHE A 140 53.76 30.39 -26.03
N TYR A 141 54.28 29.85 -24.93
CA TYR A 141 55.70 29.57 -24.79
C TYR A 141 56.20 28.63 -25.89
N ASN A 142 55.50 27.50 -26.09
CA ASN A 142 55.87 26.52 -27.10
C ASN A 142 55.83 27.12 -28.51
N TYR A 143 54.82 27.93 -28.82
CA TYR A 143 54.72 28.60 -30.12
C TYR A 143 55.90 29.54 -30.37
N VAL A 144 56.24 30.41 -29.40
CA VAL A 144 57.36 31.35 -29.54
C VAL A 144 58.69 30.60 -29.66
N TYR A 145 58.91 29.61 -28.81
CA TYR A 145 60.11 28.78 -28.83
C TYR A 145 60.29 28.07 -30.18
N LEU A 146 59.25 27.39 -30.67
CA LEU A 146 59.29 26.67 -31.94
C LEU A 146 59.47 27.61 -33.14
N LYS A 147 58.88 28.82 -33.08
CA LYS A 147 59.02 29.83 -34.12
C LYS A 147 60.44 30.37 -34.22
N GLN A 148 61.10 30.61 -33.07
CA GLN A 148 62.50 31.03 -33.02
C GLN A 148 63.44 29.91 -33.49
N PHE A 149 63.17 28.67 -33.06
CA PHE A 149 63.91 27.49 -33.51
C PHE A 149 63.83 27.29 -35.03
N LYS A 150 62.65 27.50 -35.63
CA LYS A 150 62.47 27.40 -37.09
C LYS A 150 63.27 28.43 -37.89
N LYS A 151 63.55 29.60 -37.31
CA LYS A 151 64.23 30.72 -37.98
C LYS A 151 65.73 30.77 -37.72
N ASP A 152 66.28 29.84 -36.95
CA ASP A 152 67.67 29.86 -36.48
C ASP A 152 68.00 31.18 -35.72
N GLU A 153 66.98 31.78 -35.11
CA GLU A 153 67.12 32.99 -34.28
C GLU A 153 67.60 32.60 -32.87
N PRO A 154 68.34 33.50 -32.17
CA PRO A 154 68.73 33.25 -30.78
C PRO A 154 67.50 32.96 -29.92
N ASN A 155 67.62 31.97 -29.04
CA ASN A 155 66.51 31.45 -28.26
C ASN A 155 66.18 32.35 -27.06
N VAL A 156 65.59 33.51 -27.37
CA VAL A 156 65.21 34.53 -26.39
C VAL A 156 64.28 33.95 -25.32
N ALA A 157 63.38 33.04 -25.69
CA ALA A 157 62.46 32.40 -24.74
C ALA A 157 63.21 31.60 -23.65
N ASN A 158 64.27 30.88 -24.03
CA ASN A 158 65.08 30.12 -23.08
C ASN A 158 65.99 31.02 -22.21
N ASP A 159 66.53 32.10 -22.79
CA ASP A 159 67.34 33.07 -22.06
C ASP A 159 66.52 33.83 -21.01
N ILE A 160 65.30 34.25 -21.37
CA ILE A 160 64.35 34.85 -20.43
C ILE A 160 64.00 33.85 -19.33
N LEU A 161 63.69 32.60 -19.67
CA LEU A 161 63.39 31.55 -18.68
C LEU A 161 64.56 31.32 -17.72
N LYS A 162 65.80 31.37 -18.21
CA LYS A 162 67.01 31.23 -17.40
C LYS A 162 67.15 32.39 -16.40
N LYS A 163 66.96 33.63 -16.85
CA LYS A 163 66.98 34.83 -15.98
C LYS A 163 65.91 34.74 -14.88
N ILE A 164 64.71 34.27 -15.23
CA ILE A 164 63.61 34.05 -14.26
C ILE A 164 64.00 32.98 -13.22
N LYS A 165 64.51 31.81 -13.66
CA LYS A 165 64.93 30.73 -12.75
C LYS A 165 66.07 31.15 -11.82
N GLN A 166 66.96 32.01 -12.31
CA GLN A 166 68.08 32.56 -11.52
C GLN A 166 67.67 33.73 -10.63
N LYS A 167 66.40 34.17 -10.67
CA LYS A 167 65.88 35.34 -9.95
C LYS A 167 66.73 36.58 -10.19
N ASP A 168 67.13 36.80 -11.44
CA ASP A 168 67.93 37.97 -11.83
C ASP A 168 67.20 39.26 -11.43
N THR A 169 67.81 40.01 -10.51
CA THR A 169 67.22 41.20 -9.90
C THR A 169 67.04 42.35 -10.89
N LEU A 170 67.94 42.48 -11.88
CA LEU A 170 67.84 43.50 -12.93
C LEU A 170 66.64 43.21 -13.83
N PHE A 171 66.52 41.96 -14.25
CA PHE A 171 65.39 41.50 -15.07
C PHE A 171 64.05 41.68 -14.35
N ILE A 172 63.96 41.31 -13.06
CA ILE A 172 62.74 41.48 -12.25
C ILE A 172 62.37 42.97 -12.11
N LYS A 173 63.35 43.85 -11.88
CA LYS A 173 63.11 45.29 -11.78
C LYS A 173 62.62 45.90 -13.10
N GLU A 174 63.22 45.48 -14.21
CA GLU A 174 62.81 45.88 -15.56
C GLU A 174 61.37 45.43 -15.85
N TYR A 175 61.05 44.17 -15.53
CA TYR A 175 59.70 43.62 -15.65
C TYR A 175 58.67 44.45 -14.87
N HIS A 176 58.92 44.77 -13.60
CA HIS A 176 57.99 45.58 -12.80
C HIS A 176 57.84 47.01 -13.35
N THR A 177 58.91 47.57 -13.90
CA THR A 177 58.87 48.91 -14.52
C THR A 177 58.00 48.91 -15.77
N LEU A 178 58.18 47.91 -16.65
CA LEU A 178 57.37 47.72 -17.84
C LEU A 178 55.90 47.49 -17.48
N LEU A 179 55.64 46.62 -16.50
CA LEU A 179 54.29 46.33 -16.02
C LEU A 179 53.57 47.60 -15.55
N ASN A 180 54.22 48.38 -14.69
CA ASN A 180 53.65 49.63 -14.17
C ASN A 180 53.42 50.66 -15.28
N THR A 181 54.32 50.73 -16.27
CA THR A 181 54.19 51.65 -17.40
C THR A 181 52.98 51.30 -18.25
N HIS A 182 52.83 50.02 -18.61
CA HIS A 182 51.70 49.53 -19.37
C HIS A 182 50.37 49.72 -18.62
N GLN A 183 50.33 49.43 -17.32
CA GLN A 183 49.14 49.67 -16.48
C GLN A 183 48.75 51.16 -16.45
N ARG A 184 49.74 52.06 -16.39
CA ARG A 184 49.50 53.50 -16.44
C ARG A 184 48.95 53.94 -17.80
N GLU A 185 49.43 53.34 -18.88
CA GLU A 185 48.96 53.62 -20.24
C GLU A 185 47.53 53.12 -20.47
N ILE A 186 47.21 51.90 -20.05
CA ILE A 186 45.83 51.38 -20.09
C ILE A 186 44.90 52.31 -19.33
N LYS A 187 45.26 52.67 -18.09
CA LYS A 187 44.43 53.56 -17.27
C LYS A 187 44.23 54.93 -17.91
N LYS A 188 45.24 55.43 -18.63
CA LYS A 188 45.13 56.67 -19.38
C LYS A 188 44.16 56.54 -20.55
N GLN A 189 44.20 55.43 -21.29
CA GLN A 189 43.27 55.15 -22.38
C GLN A 189 41.83 55.02 -21.88
N GLU A 190 41.61 54.28 -20.79
CA GLU A 190 40.29 54.15 -20.16
C GLU A 190 39.71 55.50 -19.75
N LEU A 191 40.52 56.37 -19.14
CA LEU A 191 40.11 57.73 -18.77
C LEU A 191 39.83 58.62 -19.99
N GLU A 192 40.59 58.47 -21.08
CA GLU A 192 40.33 59.20 -22.34
C GLU A 192 39.03 58.73 -23.01
N GLU A 193 38.71 57.44 -22.95
CA GLU A 193 37.43 56.90 -23.44
C GLU A 193 36.25 57.35 -22.58
N GLU A 194 36.40 57.35 -21.25
CA GLU A 194 35.40 57.83 -20.31
C GLU A 194 35.11 59.32 -20.53
N LEU A 195 36.15 60.15 -20.68
CA LEU A 195 36.00 61.56 -21.02
C LEU A 195 35.29 61.79 -22.35
N LYS A 196 35.62 61.02 -23.40
CA LYS A 196 34.91 61.09 -24.69
C LYS A 196 33.45 60.67 -24.59
N SER A 197 33.11 59.71 -23.71
CA SER A 197 31.72 59.31 -23.51
C SER A 197 30.91 60.41 -22.84
N LEU A 198 31.48 61.06 -21.82
CA LEU A 198 30.87 62.19 -21.10
C LEU A 198 30.69 63.42 -22.01
N GLU A 199 31.65 63.71 -22.88
CA GLU A 199 31.60 64.87 -23.79
C GLU A 199 30.59 64.69 -24.94
N ASN A 200 30.23 63.46 -25.30
CA ASN A 200 29.20 63.17 -26.31
C ASN A 200 27.78 63.12 -25.73
N ASP A 201 27.61 62.87 -24.43
CA ASP A 201 26.30 62.84 -23.76
C ASP A 201 25.76 64.25 -23.43
N ASP A 202 26.61 65.29 -23.50
CA ASP A 202 26.27 66.71 -23.26
C ASP A 202 25.97 67.51 -24.55
N SER A 203 25.86 66.86 -25.72
CA SER A 203 25.58 67.50 -27.02
C SER A 203 24.28 67.02 -27.67
#